data_AF-A0A3D1S9C9-F1
#
_entry.id   AF-A0A3D1S9C9-F1
#
_cell.length_a   1.000
_cell.length_b   1.000
_cell.length_c   1.000
_cell.angle_alpha   90.00
_cell.angle_beta   90.00
_cell.angle_gamma   90.00
#
_symmetry.space_group_name_H-M   'P 1'
#
loop_
_entity.id
_entity.type
_entity.pdbx_description
1 polymer ?
#
loop_
_entity_poly.entity_id
_entity_poly.type
_entity_poly.pdbx_seq_one_letter_code
_entity_poly.pdbx_strand_id
1 'polypeptide(L)'
;AKGLEFNHVFVVGMEEDLFPSSMAKFEPRGLEEERRLFYVAITRAKKTCTVTFARSRFRNGSTNATRESQFLKDIDPRFLLMEQKALTPARDELADGFWESLRQKRESSVFVRPSSRIPVNRTENSSLQLSEEAGQLREGNVIEHERFGRGVVTSIEQSGGDKRAFVDFDSAGQKQLLLKFAKFKIVQ
;
A
#
# COMPACT_ATOMS: atom_id res chain seq x y z
N ALA A 1 19.30 -14.76 -16.57
CA ALA A 1 19.03 -16.21 -16.70
C ALA A 1 18.85 -16.72 -18.14
N LYS A 2 18.88 -15.85 -19.17
CA LYS A 2 18.68 -16.26 -20.56
C LYS A 2 19.81 -17.22 -21.00
N GLY A 3 19.44 -18.37 -21.56
CA GLY A 3 20.40 -19.38 -22.05
C GLY A 3 20.93 -20.36 -20.99
N LEU A 4 20.57 -20.22 -19.72
CA LEU A 4 20.98 -21.14 -18.65
C LEU A 4 19.84 -22.11 -18.29
N GLU A 5 20.15 -23.18 -17.57
CA GLU A 5 19.17 -24.14 -17.07
C GLU A 5 19.66 -24.76 -15.76
N PHE A 6 18.75 -25.03 -14.84
CA PHE A 6 19.08 -25.48 -13.48
C PHE A 6 18.16 -26.61 -13.05
N ASN A 7 18.66 -27.52 -12.20
CA ASN A 7 17.85 -28.61 -11.66
C ASN A 7 16.65 -28.07 -10.85
N HIS A 8 16.88 -27.05 -10.05
CA HIS A 8 15.90 -26.44 -9.15
C HIS A 8 15.90 -24.93 -9.35
N VAL A 9 14.74 -24.33 -9.58
CA VAL A 9 14.57 -22.89 -9.78
C VAL A 9 13.57 -22.35 -8.77
N PHE A 10 13.90 -21.21 -8.16
CA PHE A 10 13.01 -20.48 -7.28
C PHE A 10 12.62 -19.16 -7.94
N VAL A 11 11.36 -19.01 -8.30
CA VAL A 11 10.80 -17.76 -8.81
C VAL A 11 10.15 -17.04 -7.64
N VAL A 12 10.82 -16.01 -7.13
CA VAL A 12 10.41 -15.30 -5.91
C VAL A 12 9.80 -13.94 -6.23
N GLY A 13 8.88 -13.50 -5.38
CA GLY A 13 8.26 -12.18 -5.54
C GLY A 13 7.25 -12.11 -6.68
N MET A 14 6.50 -13.20 -6.91
CA MET A 14 5.36 -13.22 -7.82
C MET A 14 4.19 -12.45 -7.22
N GLU A 15 4.35 -11.13 -7.16
CA GLU A 15 3.45 -10.19 -6.51
C GLU A 15 2.97 -9.14 -7.52
N GLU A 16 1.73 -8.69 -7.37
CA GLU A 16 1.25 -7.50 -8.07
C GLU A 16 2.17 -6.31 -7.79
N ASP A 17 2.42 -5.49 -8.80
CA ASP A 17 3.26 -4.28 -8.75
C ASP A 17 4.77 -4.53 -8.62
N LEU A 18 5.17 -5.79 -8.42
CA LEU A 18 6.54 -6.25 -8.53
C LEU A 18 6.75 -7.06 -9.81
N PHE A 19 5.89 -8.05 -10.05
CA PHE A 19 5.93 -8.93 -11.21
C PHE A 19 4.52 -9.48 -11.52
N PRO A 20 3.75 -8.84 -12.41
CA PRO A 20 4.16 -7.79 -13.33
C PRO A 20 4.46 -6.45 -12.64
N SER A 21 5.46 -5.74 -13.15
CA SER A 21 5.79 -4.40 -12.65
C SER A 21 4.63 -3.43 -12.87
N SER A 22 4.45 -2.46 -11.96
CA SER A 22 3.36 -1.47 -12.10
C SER A 22 3.42 -0.70 -13.41
N MET A 23 4.62 -0.45 -13.94
CA MET A 23 4.79 0.24 -15.22
C MET A 23 4.24 -0.59 -16.38
N ALA A 24 4.57 -1.89 -16.41
CA ALA A 24 4.13 -2.80 -17.47
C ALA A 24 2.62 -3.04 -17.49
N LYS A 25 1.91 -2.81 -16.38
CA LYS A 25 0.45 -2.93 -16.32
C LYS A 25 -0.29 -1.91 -17.18
N PHE A 26 0.28 -0.72 -17.36
CA PHE A 26 -0.37 0.36 -18.11
C PHE A 26 -0.16 0.25 -19.62
N GLU A 27 0.74 -0.62 -20.08
CA GLU A 27 1.01 -0.86 -21.49
C GLU A 27 0.64 -2.30 -21.86
N PRO A 28 -0.31 -2.53 -22.80
CA PRO A 28 -0.70 -3.89 -23.19
C PRO A 28 0.48 -4.78 -23.60
N ARG A 29 1.45 -4.22 -24.33
CA ARG A 29 2.69 -4.92 -24.74
C ARG A 29 3.63 -5.20 -23.56
N GLY A 30 3.67 -4.31 -22.57
CA GLY A 30 4.49 -4.50 -21.38
C GLY A 30 4.05 -5.73 -20.59
N LEU A 31 2.73 -5.92 -20.45
CA LEU A 31 2.17 -7.08 -19.77
C LEU A 31 2.51 -8.40 -20.48
N GLU A 32 2.44 -8.43 -21.81
CA GLU A 32 2.80 -9.59 -22.62
C GLU A 32 4.29 -9.93 -22.48
N GLU A 33 5.17 -8.93 -22.42
CA GLU A 33 6.60 -9.16 -22.22
C GLU A 33 6.89 -9.69 -20.81
N GLU A 34 6.28 -9.14 -19.75
CA GLU A 34 6.40 -9.68 -18.38
C GLU A 34 5.91 -11.14 -18.30
N ARG A 35 4.82 -11.47 -19.00
CA ARG A 35 4.33 -12.85 -19.13
C ARG A 35 5.35 -13.75 -19.81
N ARG A 36 6.01 -13.27 -20.87
CA ARG A 36 7.10 -13.98 -21.54
C ARG A 36 8.30 -14.18 -20.60
N LEU A 37 8.64 -13.17 -19.80
CA LEU A 37 9.70 -13.29 -18.79
C LEU A 37 9.36 -14.38 -17.77
N PHE A 38 8.10 -14.48 -17.34
CA PHE A 38 7.66 -15.53 -16.42
C PHE A 38 7.79 -16.93 -17.05
N TYR A 39 7.31 -17.07 -18.28
CA TYR A 39 7.44 -18.32 -19.04
C TYR A 39 8.91 -18.73 -19.17
N VAL A 40 9.79 -17.77 -19.49
CA VAL A 40 11.23 -18.02 -19.57
C VAL A 40 11.78 -18.48 -18.23
N ALA A 41 11.35 -17.92 -17.10
CA ALA A 41 11.78 -18.32 -15.76
C ALA A 41 11.37 -19.76 -15.42
N ILE A 42 10.10 -20.13 -15.67
CA ILE A 42 9.60 -21.49 -15.44
C ILE A 42 10.40 -22.51 -16.26
N THR A 43 10.64 -22.20 -17.54
CA THR A 43 11.37 -23.09 -18.46
C THR A 43 12.88 -23.19 -18.19
N ARG A 44 13.42 -22.46 -17.21
CA ARG A 44 14.80 -22.71 -16.72
C ARG A 44 14.89 -23.92 -15.80
N ALA A 45 13.79 -24.40 -15.25
CA ALA A 45 13.76 -25.53 -14.32
C ALA A 45 13.77 -26.86 -15.06
N LYS A 46 14.70 -27.75 -14.73
CA LYS A 46 14.72 -29.14 -15.25
C LYS A 46 13.92 -30.11 -14.40
N LYS A 47 13.94 -29.95 -13.07
CA LYS A 47 13.28 -30.86 -12.13
C LYS A 47 12.16 -30.18 -11.35
N THR A 48 12.46 -29.10 -10.62
CA THR A 48 11.47 -28.41 -9.79
C THR A 48 11.51 -26.90 -9.99
N CYS A 49 10.33 -26.28 -10.06
CA CYS A 49 10.14 -24.85 -10.08
C CYS A 49 9.27 -24.46 -8.86
N THR A 50 9.86 -23.76 -7.89
CA THR A 50 9.15 -23.28 -6.72
C THR A 50 8.83 -21.81 -6.91
N VAL A 51 7.56 -21.46 -6.76
CA VAL A 51 7.09 -20.10 -6.98
C VAL A 51 6.58 -19.53 -5.66
N THR A 52 7.03 -18.33 -5.30
CA THR A 52 6.67 -17.70 -4.02
C THR A 52 6.22 -16.26 -4.18
N PHE A 53 5.33 -15.83 -3.29
CA PHE A 53 4.88 -14.45 -3.15
C PHE A 53 4.79 -14.10 -1.66
N ALA A 54 4.98 -12.83 -1.31
CA ALA A 54 4.73 -12.32 0.03
C ALA A 54 3.32 -11.71 0.14
N ARG A 55 2.74 -11.75 1.35
CA ARG A 55 1.52 -10.97 1.68
C ARG A 55 1.83 -9.50 2.00
N SER A 56 3.07 -9.22 2.39
CA SER A 56 3.56 -7.89 2.73
C SER A 56 5.05 -7.81 2.48
N ARG A 57 5.51 -6.69 1.91
CA ARG A 57 6.91 -6.45 1.55
C ARG A 57 7.34 -5.06 1.99
N PHE A 58 8.49 -5.00 2.66
CA PHE A 58 9.19 -3.75 2.90
C PHE A 58 9.95 -3.33 1.64
N ARG A 59 9.61 -2.18 1.06
CA ARG A 59 10.22 -1.63 -0.15
C ARG A 59 10.22 -0.10 -0.07
N ASN A 60 11.32 0.52 -0.49
CA ASN A 60 11.47 1.97 -0.56
C ASN A 60 11.10 2.70 0.76
N GLY A 61 11.50 2.12 1.90
CA GLY A 61 11.26 2.72 3.23
C GLY A 61 9.86 2.52 3.81
N SER A 62 8.99 1.74 3.16
CA SER A 62 7.64 1.47 3.64
C SER A 62 7.26 0.00 3.51
N THR A 63 6.46 -0.51 4.45
CA THR A 63 5.86 -1.84 4.37
C THR A 63 4.55 -1.74 3.58
N ASN A 64 4.49 -2.40 2.43
CA ASN A 64 3.32 -2.41 1.58
C ASN A 64 2.68 -3.80 1.59
N ALA A 65 1.36 -3.85 1.75
CA ALA A 65 0.61 -5.08 1.54
C ALA A 65 0.65 -5.43 0.04
N THR A 66 0.93 -6.69 -0.26
CA THR A 66 1.11 -7.18 -1.62
C THR A 66 0.08 -8.27 -1.91
N ARG A 67 -0.33 -8.34 -3.18
CA ARG A 67 -1.23 -9.39 -3.67
C ARG A 67 -0.44 -10.37 -4.54
N GLU A 68 -0.94 -11.59 -4.65
CA GLU A 68 -0.40 -12.60 -5.57
C GLU A 68 -0.48 -12.10 -7.02
N SER A 69 0.55 -12.39 -7.82
CA SER A 69 0.59 -12.05 -9.25
C SER A 69 -0.53 -12.75 -10.01
N GLN A 70 -1.19 -12.01 -10.91
CA GLN A 70 -2.19 -12.57 -11.82
C GLN A 70 -1.67 -13.75 -12.65
N PHE A 71 -0.37 -13.80 -12.96
CA PHE A 71 0.22 -14.89 -13.74
C PHE A 71 0.15 -16.25 -13.04
N LEU A 72 -0.05 -16.27 -11.72
CA LEU A 72 -0.25 -17.53 -10.99
C LEU A 72 -1.59 -18.17 -11.30
N LYS A 73 -2.61 -17.36 -11.63
CA LYS A 73 -3.97 -17.84 -11.97
C LYS A 73 -4.04 -18.45 -13.36
N ASP A 74 -3.06 -18.13 -14.21
CA ASP A 74 -2.97 -18.66 -15.57
C ASP A 74 -2.38 -20.08 -15.61
N ILE A 75 -1.84 -20.56 -14.48
CA ILE A 75 -1.31 -21.91 -14.36
C ILE A 75 -2.45 -22.86 -13.99
N ASP A 76 -2.61 -23.95 -14.75
CA ASP A 76 -3.58 -24.99 -14.43
C ASP A 76 -3.30 -25.57 -13.02
N PRO A 77 -4.28 -25.52 -12.10
CA PRO A 77 -4.12 -25.99 -10.72
C PRO A 77 -3.59 -27.41 -10.58
N ARG A 78 -3.78 -28.28 -11.58
CA ARG A 78 -3.26 -29.65 -11.57
C ARG A 78 -1.73 -29.73 -11.55
N PHE A 79 -1.04 -28.68 -11.99
CA PHE A 79 0.42 -28.59 -11.93
C PHE A 79 0.94 -27.85 -10.69
N LEU A 80 0.03 -27.32 -9.86
CA LEU A 80 0.39 -26.59 -8.66
C LEU A 80 0.33 -27.53 -7.44
N LEU A 81 1.50 -27.79 -6.87
CA LEU A 81 1.60 -28.34 -5.53
C LEU A 81 1.48 -27.18 -4.54
N MET A 82 0.24 -26.76 -4.27
CA MET A 82 0.00 -25.88 -3.15
C MET A 82 0.20 -26.71 -1.88
N GLU A 83 1.22 -26.36 -1.10
CA GLU A 83 1.31 -26.83 0.27
C GLU A 83 0.10 -26.22 0.99
N GLN A 84 -1.02 -26.96 0.98
CA GLN A 84 -2.08 -26.77 1.94
C GLN A 84 -1.45 -27.12 3.27
N LYS A 85 -0.73 -26.15 3.85
CA LYS A 85 -0.60 -26.11 5.28
C LYS A 85 -2.05 -26.10 5.72
N ALA A 86 -2.52 -27.25 6.20
CA ALA A 86 -3.70 -27.37 7.00
C ALA A 86 -3.46 -26.42 8.17
N LEU A 87 -3.75 -25.14 7.93
CA LEU A 87 -4.35 -24.30 8.92
C LEU A 87 -5.57 -25.11 9.29
N THR A 88 -5.45 -25.85 10.38
CA THR A 88 -6.60 -26.13 11.22
C THR A 88 -7.49 -24.89 11.19
N PRO A 89 -8.82 -25.03 10.98
CA PRO A 89 -9.74 -23.90 10.96
C PRO A 89 -9.88 -23.38 12.40
N ALA A 90 -8.81 -22.80 12.91
CA ALA A 90 -8.63 -22.35 14.27
C ALA A 90 -7.78 -21.08 14.24
N ARG A 91 -8.11 -20.14 13.33
CA ARG A 91 -7.70 -18.72 13.48
C ARG A 91 -8.26 -17.69 12.49
N ASP A 92 -9.29 -17.98 11.71
CA ASP A 92 -10.05 -16.90 11.04
C ASP A 92 -11.22 -16.38 11.91
N GLU A 93 -11.76 -17.15 12.86
CA GLU A 93 -12.78 -16.63 13.80
C GLU A 93 -12.20 -15.84 15.00
N LEU A 94 -10.91 -16.02 15.33
CA LEU A 94 -10.27 -15.37 16.48
C LEU A 94 -9.72 -13.96 16.15
N ALA A 95 -9.51 -13.64 14.88
CA ALA A 95 -9.06 -12.31 14.48
C ALA A 95 -10.23 -11.32 14.49
N ASP A 96 -11.40 -11.72 14.00
CA ASP A 96 -12.60 -10.88 14.02
C ASP A 96 -13.16 -10.72 15.44
N GLY A 97 -13.25 -11.81 16.23
CA GLY A 97 -13.77 -11.74 17.60
C GLY A 97 -12.90 -10.99 18.62
N PHE A 98 -11.57 -10.94 18.42
CA PHE A 98 -10.68 -10.19 19.30
C PHE A 98 -10.86 -8.68 19.14
N TRP A 99 -10.96 -8.19 17.90
CA TRP A 99 -11.20 -6.77 17.62
C TRP A 99 -12.66 -6.35 17.92
N GLU A 100 -13.63 -7.27 17.80
CA GLU A 100 -15.04 -7.05 18.14
C GLU A 100 -15.27 -6.96 19.67
N SER A 101 -14.69 -7.86 20.47
CA SER A 101 -14.84 -7.82 21.94
C SER A 101 -14.16 -6.59 22.57
N LEU A 102 -13.10 -6.08 21.94
CA LEU A 102 -12.43 -4.82 22.32
C LEU A 102 -13.28 -3.57 22.00
N ARG A 103 -14.13 -3.62 20.96
CA ARG A 103 -15.11 -2.55 20.66
C ARG A 103 -16.31 -2.61 21.59
N GLN A 104 -16.84 -3.80 21.85
CA GLN A 104 -18.04 -3.99 22.66
C GLN A 104 -17.82 -3.67 24.16
N LYS A 105 -16.59 -3.87 24.67
CA LYS A 105 -16.22 -3.50 26.06
C LYS A 105 -16.09 -1.99 26.27
N ARG A 106 -16.09 -1.19 25.19
CA ARG A 106 -15.96 0.28 25.25
C ARG A 106 -17.30 1.02 25.22
N GLU A 107 -18.40 0.33 24.94
CA GLU A 107 -19.73 0.94 24.78
C GLU A 107 -20.68 0.71 25.98
N SER A 108 -20.29 -0.07 27.00
CA SER A 108 -21.21 -0.51 28.08
C SER A 108 -20.94 0.05 29.48
N SER A 109 -20.01 0.99 29.69
CA SER A 109 -19.82 1.62 31.01
C SER A 109 -20.25 3.09 31.03
N VAL A 110 -21.57 3.29 31.17
CA VAL A 110 -22.11 4.49 31.82
C VAL A 110 -21.82 4.35 33.31
N PHE A 111 -20.81 5.05 33.85
CA PHE A 111 -20.73 5.29 35.28
C PHE A 111 -20.14 6.67 35.62
N VAL A 112 -20.80 7.27 36.60
CA VAL A 112 -20.73 8.64 37.12
C VAL A 112 -19.38 8.93 37.79
N ARG A 113 -18.91 10.17 37.61
CA ARG A 113 -17.65 10.72 38.17
C ARG A 113 -17.75 10.97 39.69
N PRO A 114 -16.81 10.50 40.53
CA PRO A 114 -16.51 11.15 41.79
C PRO A 114 -15.46 12.25 41.60
N SER A 115 -15.72 13.40 42.20
CA SER A 115 -14.82 14.55 42.31
C SER A 115 -13.69 14.23 43.30
N SER A 116 -12.45 14.23 42.82
CA SER A 116 -11.28 14.56 43.65
C SER A 116 -10.22 15.22 42.78
N ARG A 117 -9.93 16.47 43.12
CA ARG A 117 -9.08 17.41 42.39
C ARG A 117 -7.61 16.94 42.39
N ILE A 118 -7.07 16.73 41.21
CA ILE A 118 -5.62 16.76 40.94
C ILE A 118 -5.47 17.58 39.64
N PRO A 119 -4.75 18.71 39.63
CA PRO A 119 -4.60 19.51 38.42
C PRO A 119 -3.56 18.83 37.53
N VAL A 120 -4.03 18.09 36.53
CA VAL A 120 -3.20 17.61 35.43
C VAL A 120 -3.73 18.26 34.17
N ASN A 121 -2.92 19.15 33.60
CA ASN A 121 -3.22 19.85 32.36
C ASN A 121 -3.60 18.83 31.28
N ARG A 122 -4.87 18.90 30.90
CA ARG A 122 -5.48 18.10 29.86
C ARG A 122 -5.07 18.71 28.52
N THR A 123 -4.07 18.14 27.87
CA THR A 123 -3.82 18.45 26.46
C THR A 123 -4.85 17.66 25.65
N GLU A 124 -5.91 18.34 25.26
CA GLU A 124 -6.98 17.81 24.42
C GLU A 124 -6.50 17.60 22.97
N ASN A 125 -7.02 16.56 22.33
CA ASN A 125 -7.15 16.39 20.88
C ASN A 125 -5.89 16.60 20.01
N SER A 126 -5.13 15.53 19.76
CA SER A 126 -4.30 15.45 18.56
C SER A 126 -5.16 15.07 17.34
N SER A 127 -6.15 15.90 17.01
CA SER A 127 -6.41 16.17 15.60
C SER A 127 -5.09 16.72 15.06
N LEU A 128 -4.42 15.98 14.17
CA LEU A 128 -3.30 16.57 13.42
C LEU A 128 -3.88 17.78 12.70
N GLN A 129 -3.64 18.96 13.26
CA GLN A 129 -4.08 20.23 12.70
C GLN A 129 -3.50 20.29 11.29
N LEU A 130 -4.35 20.62 10.30
CA LEU A 130 -3.83 20.99 8.99
C LEU A 130 -2.75 22.06 9.23
N SER A 131 -1.59 21.93 8.58
CA SER A 131 -0.61 23.02 8.60
C SER A 131 -1.29 24.30 8.14
N GLU A 132 -0.89 25.46 8.69
CA GLU A 132 -1.46 26.75 8.27
C GLU A 132 -1.40 26.93 6.75
N GLU A 133 -0.35 26.39 6.13
CA GLU A 133 -0.11 26.31 4.69
C GLU A 133 -1.19 25.47 3.97
N ALA A 134 -1.59 24.32 4.53
CA ALA A 134 -2.66 23.49 3.99
C ALA A 134 -4.07 24.09 4.14
N GLY A 135 -4.25 25.00 5.11
CA GLY A 135 -5.47 25.80 5.25
C GLY A 135 -5.59 26.92 4.21
N GLN A 136 -4.46 27.48 3.78
CA GLN A 136 -4.39 28.63 2.87
C GLN A 136 -4.24 28.24 1.39
N LEU A 137 -3.99 26.96 1.10
CA LEU A 137 -3.80 26.45 -0.25
C LEU A 137 -5.06 26.63 -1.11
N ARG A 138 -4.88 27.20 -2.30
CA ARG A 138 -5.91 27.38 -3.34
C ARG A 138 -5.46 26.73 -4.64
N GLU A 139 -6.44 26.43 -5.48
CA GLU A 139 -6.18 26.02 -6.86
C GLU A 139 -5.41 27.13 -7.59
N GLY A 140 -4.43 26.74 -8.39
CA GLY A 140 -3.51 27.65 -9.08
C GLY A 140 -2.28 28.07 -8.26
N ASN A 141 -2.21 27.77 -6.95
CA ASN A 141 -1.00 28.08 -6.18
C ASN A 141 0.20 27.26 -6.65
N VAL A 142 1.37 27.87 -6.57
CA VAL A 142 2.65 27.21 -6.80
C VAL A 142 3.17 26.73 -5.45
N ILE A 143 3.39 25.44 -5.34
CA ILE A 143 3.95 24.82 -4.13
C ILE A 143 5.29 24.17 -4.40
N GLU A 144 6.13 24.13 -3.38
CA GLU A 144 7.37 23.36 -3.37
C GLU A 144 7.23 22.22 -2.36
N HIS A 145 7.34 20.98 -2.83
CA HIS A 145 7.25 19.77 -2.02
C HIS A 145 8.62 19.11 -1.87
N GLU A 146 8.98 18.70 -0.64
CA GLU A 146 10.31 18.16 -0.29
C GLU A 146 10.77 17.02 -1.21
N ARG A 147 9.84 16.18 -1.68
CA ARG A 147 10.13 15.04 -2.56
C ARG A 147 9.96 15.31 -4.06
N PHE A 148 9.03 16.18 -4.43
CA PHE A 148 8.56 16.29 -5.83
C PHE A 148 8.95 17.63 -6.47
N GLY A 149 9.59 18.52 -5.70
CA GLY A 149 10.02 19.83 -6.15
C GLY A 149 8.83 20.77 -6.35
N ARG A 150 8.97 21.68 -7.30
CA ARG A 150 7.98 22.70 -7.62
C ARG A 150 6.83 22.13 -8.44
N GLY A 151 5.60 22.52 -8.11
CA GLY A 151 4.41 22.15 -8.86
C GLY A 151 3.25 23.12 -8.68
N VAL A 152 2.29 23.06 -9.59
CA VAL A 152 1.09 23.92 -9.61
C VAL A 152 -0.12 23.11 -9.18
N VAL A 153 -0.89 23.63 -8.22
CA VAL A 153 -2.13 22.97 -7.76
C VAL A 153 -3.19 23.08 -8.85
N THR A 154 -3.63 21.95 -9.39
CA THR A 154 -4.68 21.88 -10.41
C THR A 154 -6.07 21.85 -9.80
N SER A 155 -6.28 21.13 -8.70
CA SER A 155 -7.59 21.01 -8.05
C SER A 155 -7.49 20.60 -6.58
N ILE A 156 -8.49 20.97 -5.76
CA ILE A 156 -8.58 20.60 -4.35
C ILE A 156 -9.93 19.93 -4.06
N GLU A 157 -9.88 18.69 -3.55
CA GLU A 157 -11.06 17.93 -3.16
C GLU A 157 -11.12 17.74 -1.63
N GLN A 158 -12.32 17.83 -1.06
CA GLN A 158 -12.55 17.53 0.34
C GLN A 158 -13.47 16.31 0.48
N SER A 159 -12.98 15.24 1.09
CA SER A 159 -13.71 13.99 1.26
C SER A 159 -13.58 13.48 2.70
N GLY A 160 -14.71 13.35 3.40
CA GLY A 160 -14.77 12.66 4.70
C GLY A 160 -13.88 13.25 5.80
N GLY A 161 -13.68 14.57 5.82
CA GLY A 161 -12.82 15.27 6.79
C GLY A 161 -11.37 15.46 6.34
N ASP A 162 -10.96 14.81 5.24
CA ASP A 162 -9.64 14.93 4.66
C ASP A 162 -9.66 15.83 3.41
N LYS A 163 -8.69 16.76 3.30
CA LYS A 163 -8.46 17.55 2.09
C LYS A 163 -7.33 16.96 1.24
N ARG A 164 -7.57 16.85 -0.06
CA ARG A 164 -6.65 16.33 -1.07
C ARG A 164 -6.39 17.41 -2.12
N ALA A 165 -5.16 17.55 -2.58
CA ALA A 165 -4.79 18.45 -3.67
C ALA A 165 -4.15 17.65 -4.81
N PHE A 166 -4.58 17.92 -6.04
CA PHE A 166 -3.93 17.45 -7.25
C PHE A 166 -2.95 18.53 -7.71
N VAL A 167 -1.70 18.15 -7.91
CA VAL A 167 -0.60 19.07 -8.19
C VAL A 167 0.19 18.53 -9.37
N ASP A 168 0.42 19.37 -10.37
CA ASP A 168 1.29 19.06 -11.50
C ASP A 168 2.71 19.52 -11.21
N PHE A 169 3.63 18.58 -11.02
CA PHE A 169 5.02 18.85 -10.67
C PHE A 169 5.92 18.82 -11.90
N ASP A 170 6.82 19.82 -12.01
CA ASP A 170 7.75 19.94 -13.14
C ASP A 170 8.62 18.68 -13.34
N SER A 171 8.96 18.00 -12.24
CA SER A 171 9.85 16.83 -12.25
C SER A 171 9.12 15.48 -12.17
N ALA A 172 7.86 15.46 -11.70
CA ALA A 172 7.15 14.24 -11.33
C ALA A 172 5.77 14.07 -12.00
N GLY A 173 5.36 15.06 -12.79
CA GLY A 173 4.02 15.15 -13.40
C GLY A 173 2.91 15.28 -12.37
N GLN A 174 1.68 14.95 -12.77
CA GLN A 174 0.52 15.07 -11.91
C GLN A 174 0.54 14.07 -10.73
N LYS A 175 0.39 14.57 -9.50
CA LYS A 175 0.34 13.81 -8.25
C LYS A 175 -0.81 14.26 -7.37
N GLN A 176 -1.32 13.32 -6.59
CA GLN A 176 -2.32 13.57 -5.55
C GLN A 176 -1.63 13.65 -4.18
N LEU A 177 -1.87 14.73 -3.45
CA LEU A 177 -1.35 14.98 -2.11
C LEU A 177 -2.48 14.98 -1.09
N LEU A 178 -2.27 14.32 0.05
CA LEU A 178 -3.17 14.39 1.19
C LEU A 178 -2.68 15.51 2.13
N LEU A 179 -3.42 16.62 2.20
CA LEU A 179 -2.94 17.87 2.79
C LEU A 179 -2.57 17.77 4.27
N LYS A 180 -3.20 16.86 5.03
CA LYS A 180 -2.88 16.60 6.44
C LYS A 180 -1.49 15.98 6.67
N PHE A 181 -0.84 15.45 5.63
CA PHE A 181 0.47 14.79 5.73
C PHE A 181 1.51 15.34 4.76
N ALA A 182 1.08 16.16 3.80
CA ALA A 182 1.97 16.72 2.80
C ALA A 182 2.82 17.84 3.42
N LYS A 183 4.14 17.73 3.27
CA LYS A 183 5.09 18.78 3.66
C LYS A 183 5.44 19.60 2.42
N PHE A 184 4.83 20.76 2.29
CA PHE A 184 5.06 21.68 1.18
C PHE A 184 5.06 23.12 1.67
N LYS A 185 5.72 24.00 0.92
CA LYS A 185 5.67 25.45 1.13
C LYS A 185 4.93 26.08 -0.04
N ILE A 186 4.06 27.05 0.23
CA ILE A 186 3.46 27.88 -0.81
C ILE A 186 4.51 28.92 -1.22
N VAL A 187 4.86 28.92 -2.50
CA VAL A 187 5.85 29.85 -3.07
C VAL A 187 5.14 31.04 -3.71
N GLN A 188 3.90 30.86 -4.23
CA GLN A 188 3.13 31.90 -4.90
C GLN A 188 1.62 31.61 -4.96
#